data_AF-W1DRX9-F1
#
_entry.id   AF-W1DRX9-F1
#
_cell.length_a   1.000
_cell.length_b   1.000
_cell.length_c   1.000
_cell.angle_alpha   90.00
_cell.angle_beta   90.00
_cell.angle_gamma   90.00
#
_symmetry.space_group_name_H-M   'P 1'
#
loop_
_entity.id
_entity.type
_entity.pdbx_description
1 polymer ?
#
loop_
_entity_poly.entity_id
_entity_poly.type
_entity_poly.pdbx_seq_one_letter_code
_entity_poly.pdbx_strand_id
1 'polypeptide(L)'
;MVIPPQNDIDLHANDMNFVAIAENGKLVGFNLLVGGGLSIEHGNKKTYARTASEFGYLPLEHTLAVAEAVVTTQRDWGNRTDRKNAKTKYTLERVGIETFKAEVERRAGIKFEPIRPYEFTGRGDRIGWVKGIDDKWHLTLFIENGRILDYPGRPLKTGLLEIAKVHQGEFRITANQNLIVASVPEDQKARIEKLARDHGLMNAVTPQRENSMACVSFPTCPLAMAEAERFLPSFIDKVEGVMSKHGVSDEHIVTRVTRLPERLRPRDAGGSGTGGQSAGPL
;
A
#
# COMPACT_ATOMS: atom_id res chain seq x y z
N MET A 1 -6.76 -1.62 -8.11
CA MET A 1 -6.84 -0.45 -9.01
C MET A 1 -6.08 0.68 -8.35
N VAL A 2 -5.36 1.48 -9.13
CA VAL A 2 -4.61 2.67 -8.66
C VAL A 2 -5.04 3.88 -9.49
N ILE A 3 -5.15 5.04 -8.86
CA ILE A 3 -5.60 6.27 -9.51
C ILE A 3 -4.44 7.27 -9.47
N PRO A 4 -3.76 7.52 -10.61
CA PRO A 4 -2.72 8.55 -10.67
C PRO A 4 -3.23 9.92 -10.21
N PRO A 5 -2.41 10.72 -9.50
CA PRO A 5 -0.99 10.51 -9.26
C PRO A 5 -0.65 9.77 -7.95
N GLN A 6 -1.63 9.16 -7.27
CA GLN A 6 -1.40 8.45 -6.01
C GLN A 6 -1.06 6.97 -6.26
N ASN A 7 0.03 6.50 -5.66
CA ASN A 7 0.40 5.08 -5.60
C ASN A 7 0.42 4.58 -4.15
N ASP A 8 -0.56 5.04 -3.37
CA ASP A 8 -0.82 4.65 -1.98
C ASP A 8 -0.98 3.13 -1.81
N ILE A 9 -1.64 2.48 -2.77
CA ILE A 9 -1.81 1.02 -2.80
C ILE A 9 -0.55 0.22 -3.17
N ASP A 10 0.57 0.91 -3.46
CA ASP A 10 1.88 0.35 -3.78
C ASP A 10 1.83 -0.76 -4.85
N LEU A 11 1.42 -0.39 -6.06
CA LEU A 11 1.09 -1.32 -7.16
C LEU A 11 2.21 -2.35 -7.44
N HIS A 12 3.48 -1.98 -7.26
CA HIS A 12 4.61 -2.86 -7.57
C HIS A 12 4.77 -4.02 -6.58
N ALA A 13 4.03 -4.03 -5.47
CA ALA A 13 3.95 -5.16 -4.55
C ALA A 13 2.94 -6.23 -5.00
N ASN A 14 2.09 -5.93 -5.99
CA ASN A 14 0.92 -6.73 -6.38
C ASN A 14 1.13 -7.49 -7.69
N ASP A 15 0.45 -8.63 -7.83
CA ASP A 15 0.55 -9.47 -9.03
C ASP A 15 -0.11 -8.84 -10.26
N MET A 16 -1.21 -8.10 -10.07
CA MET A 16 -2.02 -7.55 -11.17
C MET A 16 -2.57 -6.19 -10.76
N ASN A 17 -2.32 -5.18 -11.58
CA ASN A 17 -2.62 -3.79 -11.30
C ASN A 17 -3.32 -3.13 -12.49
N PHE A 18 -4.44 -2.46 -12.20
CA PHE A 18 -5.17 -1.64 -13.15
C PHE A 18 -4.95 -0.16 -12.79
N VAL A 19 -4.19 0.56 -13.61
CA VAL A 19 -3.95 2.01 -13.46
C VAL A 19 -5.04 2.74 -14.21
N ALA A 20 -5.89 3.47 -13.49
CA ALA A 20 -7.05 4.16 -14.02
C ALA A 20 -6.64 5.25 -15.02
N ILE A 21 -7.25 5.23 -16.21
CA ILE A 21 -7.17 6.31 -17.19
C ILE A 21 -8.55 6.94 -17.33
N ALA A 22 -8.63 8.24 -17.11
CA ALA A 22 -9.87 9.00 -17.21
C ALA A 22 -9.79 10.10 -18.27
N GLU A 23 -10.89 10.30 -18.98
CA GLU A 23 -11.11 11.43 -19.88
C GLU A 23 -12.38 12.14 -19.44
N ASN A 24 -12.35 13.47 -19.36
CA ASN A 24 -13.51 14.28 -18.94
C ASN A 24 -14.15 13.83 -17.62
N GLY A 25 -13.33 13.39 -16.65
CA GLY A 25 -13.79 12.90 -15.35
C GLY A 25 -14.45 11.52 -15.36
N LYS A 26 -14.43 10.80 -16.49
CA LYS A 26 -14.96 9.43 -16.61
C LYS A 26 -13.84 8.46 -16.91
N LEU A 27 -13.89 7.30 -16.26
CA LEU A 27 -12.96 6.21 -16.51
C LEU A 27 -13.19 5.64 -17.91
N VAL A 28 -12.15 5.63 -18.75
CA VAL A 28 -12.22 5.11 -20.13
C VAL A 28 -11.53 3.76 -20.28
N GLY A 29 -10.62 3.42 -19.36
CA GLY A 29 -9.91 2.15 -19.36
C GLY A 29 -8.75 2.14 -18.37
N PHE A 30 -7.81 1.22 -18.61
CA PHE A 30 -6.71 0.96 -17.69
C PHE A 30 -5.41 0.65 -18.41
N ASN A 31 -4.28 1.13 -17.86
CA ASN A 31 -3.00 0.46 -18.11
C ASN A 31 -2.89 -0.77 -17.18
N LEU A 32 -2.53 -1.91 -17.75
CA LEU A 32 -2.28 -3.14 -16.99
C LEU A 32 -0.79 -3.27 -16.66
N LEU A 33 -0.48 -3.46 -15.37
CA LEU A 33 0.85 -3.84 -14.90
C LEU A 33 0.78 -5.19 -14.14
N VAL A 34 1.69 -6.13 -14.46
CA VAL A 34 1.66 -7.50 -13.94
C VAL A 34 3.01 -7.92 -13.35
N GLY A 35 2.99 -8.73 -12.29
CA GLY A 35 4.17 -9.44 -11.81
C GLY A 35 4.96 -8.78 -10.69
N GLY A 36 4.32 -7.94 -9.88
CA GLY A 36 4.91 -7.40 -8.67
C GLY A 36 4.99 -8.42 -7.52
N GLY A 37 5.94 -8.23 -6.61
CA GLY A 37 5.96 -8.99 -5.36
C GLY A 37 7.27 -8.88 -4.58
N LEU A 38 7.15 -8.69 -3.26
CA LEU A 38 8.26 -8.31 -2.38
C LEU A 38 8.94 -9.45 -1.62
N SER A 39 8.24 -10.58 -1.47
CA SER A 39 8.71 -11.71 -0.64
C SER A 39 10.02 -12.32 -1.18
N ILE A 40 10.99 -12.52 -0.28
CA ILE A 40 12.26 -13.20 -0.53
C ILE A 40 12.61 -14.13 0.64
N GLU A 41 13.65 -14.94 0.48
CA GLU A 41 14.22 -15.77 1.53
C GLU A 41 15.71 -15.40 1.73
N HIS A 42 16.11 -15.19 2.98
CA HIS A 42 17.51 -14.89 3.33
C HIS A 42 18.44 -16.00 2.84
N GLY A 43 19.57 -15.61 2.24
CA GLY A 43 20.55 -16.56 1.70
C GLY A 43 20.15 -17.22 0.38
N ASN A 44 18.87 -17.14 -0.04
CA ASN A 44 18.40 -17.77 -1.27
C ASN A 44 18.33 -16.78 -2.44
N LYS A 45 19.39 -16.74 -3.25
CA LYS A 45 19.50 -15.88 -4.44
C LYS A 45 18.49 -16.20 -5.55
N LYS A 46 17.80 -17.35 -5.50
CA LYS A 46 16.72 -17.67 -6.45
C LYS A 46 15.42 -16.91 -6.15
N THR A 47 15.31 -16.34 -4.96
CA THR A 47 14.17 -15.51 -4.55
C THR A 47 14.54 -14.03 -4.59
N TYR A 48 13.73 -13.20 -5.24
CA TYR A 48 13.98 -11.77 -5.40
C TYR A 48 12.68 -10.98 -5.38
N ALA A 49 12.75 -9.73 -4.95
CA ALA A 49 11.66 -8.77 -5.12
C ALA A 49 11.63 -8.32 -6.58
N ARG A 50 10.43 -8.11 -7.13
CA ARG A 50 10.23 -7.69 -8.52
C ARG A 50 9.15 -6.62 -8.57
N THR A 51 9.37 -5.58 -9.36
CA THR A 51 8.34 -4.60 -9.70
C THR A 51 7.40 -5.18 -10.77
N ALA A 52 6.15 -4.72 -10.79
CA ALA A 52 5.24 -5.05 -11.88
C ALA A 52 5.72 -4.46 -13.22
N SER A 53 5.46 -5.16 -14.32
CA SER A 53 5.82 -4.78 -15.69
C SER A 53 4.58 -4.35 -16.47
N GLU A 54 4.72 -3.34 -17.31
CA GLU A 54 3.64 -2.85 -18.17
C GLU A 54 3.31 -3.86 -19.27
N PHE A 55 2.03 -4.11 -19.48
CA PHE A 55 1.52 -4.91 -20.59
C PHE A 55 0.98 -4.01 -21.71
N GLY A 56 0.20 -3.00 -21.34
CA GLY A 56 -0.42 -2.06 -22.25
C GLY A 56 -1.76 -1.55 -21.72
N TYR A 57 -2.44 -0.75 -22.53
CA TYR A 57 -3.76 -0.22 -22.23
C TYR A 57 -4.87 -1.18 -22.68
N LEU A 58 -5.97 -1.21 -21.92
CA LEU A 58 -7.22 -1.87 -22.27
C LEU A 58 -8.43 -0.94 -22.06
N PRO A 59 -9.42 -0.97 -22.97
CA PRO A 59 -10.74 -0.35 -22.73
C PRO A 59 -11.45 -0.94 -21.50
N LEU A 60 -12.31 -0.12 -20.87
CA LEU A 60 -12.97 -0.46 -19.61
C LEU A 60 -13.80 -1.76 -19.68
N GLU A 61 -14.48 -2.01 -20.79
CA GLU A 61 -15.33 -3.17 -21.03
C GLU A 61 -14.57 -4.51 -20.95
N HIS A 62 -13.26 -4.51 -21.18
CA HIS A 62 -12.44 -5.72 -21.19
C HIS A 62 -11.80 -6.05 -19.83
N THR A 63 -12.03 -5.23 -18.81
CA THR A 63 -11.37 -5.34 -17.50
C THR A 63 -11.48 -6.73 -16.88
N LEU A 64 -12.69 -7.30 -16.83
CA LEU A 64 -12.91 -8.61 -16.20
C LEU A 64 -12.32 -9.76 -17.03
N ALA A 65 -12.47 -9.71 -18.35
CA ALA A 65 -11.91 -10.71 -19.25
C ALA A 65 -10.38 -10.75 -19.16
N VAL A 66 -9.73 -9.58 -19.09
CA VAL A 66 -8.28 -9.47 -18.90
C VAL A 66 -7.86 -9.95 -17.51
N ALA A 67 -8.62 -9.60 -16.45
CA ALA A 67 -8.33 -10.08 -15.11
C ALA A 67 -8.38 -11.61 -15.04
N GLU A 68 -9.41 -12.22 -15.61
CA GLU A 68 -9.55 -13.68 -15.71
C GLU A 68 -8.42 -14.31 -16.53
N ALA A 69 -8.07 -13.70 -17.66
CA ALA A 69 -6.98 -14.17 -18.51
C ALA A 69 -5.63 -14.18 -17.76
N VAL A 70 -5.29 -13.10 -17.04
CA VAL A 70 -4.05 -13.06 -16.22
C VAL A 70 -4.08 -14.14 -15.13
N VAL A 71 -5.19 -14.28 -14.41
CA VAL A 71 -5.32 -15.26 -13.32
C VAL A 71 -5.21 -16.69 -13.85
N THR A 72 -5.88 -17.00 -14.96
CA THR A 72 -5.87 -18.35 -15.53
C THR A 72 -4.53 -18.68 -16.18
N THR A 73 -3.86 -17.72 -16.83
CA THR A 73 -2.50 -17.92 -17.34
C THR A 73 -1.54 -18.22 -16.20
N GLN A 74 -1.58 -17.42 -15.13
CA GLN A 74 -0.79 -17.70 -13.93
C GLN A 74 -1.17 -19.05 -13.29
N ARG A 75 -2.45 -19.42 -13.31
CA ARG A 75 -2.92 -20.68 -12.75
C ARG A 75 -2.27 -21.87 -13.45
N ASP A 76 -2.24 -21.82 -14.78
CA ASP A 76 -1.80 -22.92 -15.65
C ASP A 76 -0.27 -22.97 -15.76
N TRP A 77 0.39 -21.81 -15.73
CA TRP A 77 1.84 -21.71 -15.95
C TRP A 77 2.63 -21.63 -14.64
N GLY A 78 2.01 -21.26 -13.51
CA GLY A 78 2.70 -21.15 -12.23
C GLY A 78 3.40 -22.45 -11.81
N ASN A 79 4.60 -22.36 -11.25
CA ASN A 79 5.31 -23.53 -10.73
C ASN A 79 4.55 -24.07 -9.50
N ARG A 80 3.88 -25.22 -9.64
CA ARG A 80 3.09 -25.83 -8.56
C ARG A 80 3.89 -26.78 -7.68
N THR A 81 5.08 -27.16 -8.11
CA THR A 81 5.95 -28.08 -7.36
C THR A 81 6.77 -27.33 -6.31
N ASP A 82 7.39 -26.21 -6.70
CA ASP A 82 8.15 -25.36 -5.76
C ASP A 82 7.34 -24.11 -5.39
N ARG A 83 6.79 -24.12 -4.17
CA ARG A 83 6.02 -22.99 -3.62
C ARG A 83 6.81 -21.69 -3.61
N LYS A 84 8.14 -21.72 -3.42
CA LYS A 84 8.99 -20.51 -3.40
C LYS A 84 9.17 -19.90 -4.80
N ASN A 85 8.86 -20.66 -5.85
CA ASN A 85 8.91 -20.24 -7.25
C ASN A 85 7.52 -20.10 -7.89
N ALA A 86 6.43 -20.18 -7.10
CA ALA A 86 5.06 -20.24 -7.61
C ALA A 86 4.44 -18.89 -7.99
N LYS A 87 4.95 -17.79 -7.43
CA LYS A 87 4.41 -16.42 -7.62
C LYS A 87 4.53 -15.94 -9.08
N THR A 88 3.62 -15.05 -9.51
CA THR A 88 3.56 -14.54 -10.89
C THR A 88 4.86 -13.90 -11.35
N LYS A 89 5.56 -13.18 -10.46
CA LYS A 89 6.89 -12.61 -10.74
C LYS A 89 7.89 -13.64 -11.28
N TYR A 90 7.91 -14.87 -10.77
CA TYR A 90 8.81 -15.91 -11.24
C TYR A 90 8.35 -16.54 -12.55
N THR A 91 7.04 -16.60 -12.75
CA THR A 91 6.44 -17.14 -13.97
C THR A 91 6.75 -16.23 -15.16
N LEU A 92 6.62 -14.91 -14.98
CA LEU A 92 7.01 -13.93 -16.00
C LEU A 92 8.49 -14.00 -16.36
N GLU A 93 9.38 -14.10 -15.37
CA GLU A 93 10.82 -14.22 -15.63
C GLU A 93 11.18 -15.51 -16.38
N ARG A 94 10.46 -16.61 -16.10
CA ARG A 94 10.72 -17.89 -16.76
C ARG A 94 10.23 -17.93 -18.21
N VAL A 95 9.05 -17.35 -18.49
CA VAL A 95 8.40 -17.44 -19.82
C VAL A 95 8.66 -16.22 -20.70
N GLY A 96 9.07 -15.09 -20.10
CA GLY A 96 9.17 -13.80 -20.75
C GLY A 96 7.86 -13.00 -20.69
N ILE A 97 7.98 -11.67 -20.59
CA ILE A 97 6.84 -10.74 -20.53
C ILE A 97 5.98 -10.85 -21.77
N GLU A 98 6.58 -10.83 -22.96
CA GLU A 98 5.85 -10.89 -24.24
C GLU A 98 5.08 -12.20 -24.41
N THR A 99 5.65 -13.33 -24.01
CA THR A 99 4.98 -14.64 -24.05
C THR A 99 3.75 -14.67 -23.15
N PHE A 100 3.88 -14.14 -21.93
CA PHE A 100 2.75 -14.06 -21.00
C PHE A 100 1.68 -13.10 -21.50
N LYS A 101 2.08 -11.92 -21.99
CA LYS A 101 1.19 -10.93 -22.58
C LYS A 101 0.40 -11.52 -23.74
N ALA A 102 1.05 -12.21 -24.67
CA ALA A 102 0.41 -12.82 -25.83
C ALA A 102 -0.64 -13.88 -25.44
N GLU A 103 -0.38 -14.69 -24.40
CA GLU A 103 -1.36 -15.65 -23.91
C GLU A 103 -2.56 -14.96 -23.22
N VAL A 104 -2.31 -13.89 -22.47
CA VAL A 104 -3.39 -13.08 -21.87
C VAL A 104 -4.26 -12.45 -22.95
N GLU A 105 -3.66 -11.87 -23.99
CA GLU A 105 -4.38 -11.34 -25.16
C GLU A 105 -5.24 -12.42 -25.83
N ARG A 106 -4.68 -13.61 -26.06
CA ARG A 106 -5.39 -14.73 -26.67
C ARG A 106 -6.60 -15.17 -25.84
N ARG A 107 -6.47 -15.25 -24.51
CA ARG A 107 -7.55 -15.65 -23.61
C ARG A 107 -8.62 -14.57 -23.43
N ALA A 108 -8.21 -13.32 -23.33
CA ALA A 108 -9.11 -12.18 -23.19
C ALA A 108 -9.81 -11.79 -24.50
N GLY A 109 -9.30 -12.26 -25.64
CA GLY A 109 -9.84 -11.93 -26.96
C GLY A 109 -9.56 -10.47 -27.37
N ILE A 110 -8.48 -9.87 -26.88
CA ILE A 110 -8.10 -8.49 -27.17
C ILE A 110 -6.64 -8.36 -27.59
N LYS A 111 -6.27 -7.18 -28.08
CA LYS A 111 -4.88 -6.75 -28.21
C LYS A 111 -4.67 -5.54 -27.33
N PHE A 112 -3.60 -5.53 -26.54
CA PHE A 112 -3.29 -4.37 -25.71
C PHE A 112 -2.85 -3.20 -26.59
N GLU A 113 -3.41 -2.03 -26.31
CA GLU A 113 -2.94 -0.78 -26.90
C GLU A 113 -1.64 -0.32 -26.22
N PRO A 114 -0.90 0.63 -26.82
CA PRO A 114 0.22 1.29 -26.15
C PRO A 114 -0.20 1.87 -24.80
N ILE A 115 0.73 1.87 -23.85
CA ILE A 115 0.52 2.48 -22.53
C ILE A 115 0.13 3.94 -22.72
N ARG A 116 -0.94 4.35 -22.04
CA ARG A 116 -1.31 5.76 -21.93
C ARG A 116 -0.48 6.43 -20.83
N PRO A 117 -0.02 7.68 -20.99
CA PRO A 117 0.85 8.33 -20.01
C PRO A 117 0.22 8.40 -18.60
N TYR A 118 1.03 8.16 -17.58
CA TYR A 118 0.67 8.33 -16.17
C TYR A 118 1.93 8.66 -15.37
N GLU A 119 1.77 9.34 -14.24
CA GLU A 119 2.86 9.67 -13.33
C GLU A 119 2.36 9.53 -11.90
N PHE A 120 3.24 9.09 -10.99
CA PHE A 120 2.96 9.05 -9.57
C PHE A 120 3.82 10.05 -8.82
N THR A 121 3.20 10.83 -7.94
CA THR A 121 3.89 11.86 -7.15
C THR A 121 4.05 11.47 -5.68
N GLY A 122 3.32 10.47 -5.20
CA GLY A 122 3.38 10.07 -3.80
C GLY A 122 2.67 8.77 -3.48
N ARG A 123 2.89 8.31 -2.25
CA ARG A 123 2.28 7.09 -1.69
C ARG A 123 1.65 7.31 -0.31
N GLY A 124 1.84 8.49 0.29
CA GLY A 124 1.28 8.83 1.59
C GLY A 124 -0.22 9.10 1.51
N ASP A 125 -0.89 8.94 2.64
CA ASP A 125 -2.27 9.36 2.78
C ASP A 125 -2.36 10.89 2.91
N ARG A 126 -3.55 11.44 2.65
CA ARG A 126 -3.83 12.86 2.86
C ARG A 126 -4.39 13.05 4.27
N ILE A 127 -3.51 13.15 5.27
CA ILE A 127 -3.89 13.29 6.68
C ILE A 127 -4.72 14.57 6.90
N GLY A 128 -5.77 14.47 7.72
CA GLY A 128 -6.68 15.58 8.00
C GLY A 128 -7.83 15.71 7.00
N TRP A 129 -8.40 16.91 6.90
CA TRP A 129 -9.58 17.19 6.08
C TRP A 129 -9.22 17.49 4.63
N VAL A 130 -9.92 16.83 3.71
CA VAL A 130 -9.88 17.12 2.28
C VAL A 130 -11.28 17.22 1.70
N LYS A 131 -11.50 18.17 0.78
CA LYS A 131 -12.78 18.30 0.08
C LYS A 131 -12.93 17.17 -0.94
N GLY A 132 -14.09 16.52 -0.94
CA GLY A 132 -14.50 15.49 -1.89
C GLY A 132 -15.48 16.03 -2.91
N ILE A 133 -16.37 15.16 -3.38
CA ILE A 133 -17.49 15.51 -4.29
C ILE A 133 -18.75 15.88 -3.48
N ASP A 134 -19.72 16.53 -4.13
CA ASP A 134 -21.06 16.82 -3.59
C ASP A 134 -21.05 17.56 -2.23
N ASP A 135 -20.14 18.51 -2.06
CA ASP A 135 -19.94 19.28 -0.83
C ASP A 135 -19.62 18.44 0.42
N LYS A 136 -19.12 17.22 0.20
CA LYS A 136 -18.66 16.33 1.26
C LYS A 136 -17.17 16.44 1.48
N TRP A 137 -16.75 16.03 2.67
CA TRP A 137 -15.37 16.07 3.13
C TRP A 137 -14.92 14.69 3.60
N HIS A 138 -13.62 14.45 3.53
CA HIS A 138 -12.99 13.23 4.02
C HIS A 138 -12.00 13.60 5.11
N LEU A 139 -12.14 13.02 6.30
CA LEU A 139 -11.17 13.15 7.39
C LEU A 139 -10.32 11.89 7.46
N THR A 140 -9.05 11.99 7.11
CA THR A 140 -8.08 10.91 7.29
C THR A 140 -7.46 11.00 8.66
N LEU A 141 -7.58 9.93 9.43
CA LEU A 141 -7.03 9.79 10.79
C LEU A 141 -5.75 8.95 10.72
N PHE A 142 -4.63 9.52 11.17
CA PHE A 142 -3.41 8.75 11.35
C PHE A 142 -3.58 7.79 12.53
N ILE A 143 -3.33 6.51 12.29
CA ILE A 143 -3.39 5.46 13.31
C ILE A 143 -2.07 4.71 13.26
N GLU A 144 -1.24 4.92 14.29
CA GLU A 144 0.08 4.29 14.36
C GLU A 144 -0.04 2.76 14.26
N ASN A 145 0.59 2.18 13.22
CA ASN A 145 0.51 0.76 12.84
C ASN A 145 -0.91 0.22 12.54
N GLY A 146 -1.91 1.09 12.35
CA GLY A 146 -3.31 0.69 12.25
C GLY A 146 -3.87 0.00 13.49
N ARG A 147 -3.20 0.13 14.65
CA ARG A 147 -3.60 -0.56 15.88
C ARG A 147 -4.67 0.22 16.62
N ILE A 148 -5.93 -0.17 16.41
CA ILE A 148 -7.09 0.43 17.07
C ILE A 148 -7.33 -0.24 18.43
N LEU A 149 -6.90 0.41 19.50
CA LEU A 149 -7.12 0.01 20.89
C LEU A 149 -7.38 1.26 21.75
N ASP A 150 -8.05 1.08 22.88
CA ASP A 150 -8.12 2.14 23.88
C ASP A 150 -6.84 2.13 24.72
N TYR A 151 -6.05 3.19 24.57
CA TYR A 151 -4.86 3.43 25.38
C TYR A 151 -5.19 4.42 26.51
N PRO A 152 -4.41 4.42 27.62
CA PRO A 152 -4.54 5.44 28.65
C PRO A 152 -4.45 6.85 28.06
N GLY A 153 -5.52 7.66 28.23
CA GLY A 153 -5.62 9.02 27.68
C GLY A 153 -5.81 9.11 26.16
N ARG A 154 -5.91 7.98 25.44
CA ARG A 154 -6.19 7.93 23.99
C ARG A 154 -7.13 6.77 23.65
N PRO A 155 -8.43 6.88 23.97
CA PRO A 155 -9.43 5.85 23.72
C PRO A 155 -9.82 5.77 22.22
N LEU A 156 -8.89 5.34 21.35
CA LEU A 156 -9.06 5.35 19.90
C LEU A 156 -10.24 4.47 19.43
N LYS A 157 -10.39 3.28 20.01
CA LYS A 157 -11.43 2.32 19.63
C LYS A 157 -12.81 2.84 20.01
N THR A 158 -12.93 3.39 21.21
CA THR A 158 -14.16 4.02 21.67
C THR A 158 -14.48 5.27 20.82
N GLY A 159 -13.49 6.10 20.51
CA GLY A 159 -13.68 7.28 19.67
C GLY A 159 -14.19 6.94 18.27
N LEU A 160 -13.60 5.94 17.62
CA LEU A 160 -14.08 5.46 16.32
C LEU A 160 -15.49 4.87 16.39
N LEU A 161 -15.84 4.19 17.49
CA LEU A 161 -17.20 3.70 17.70
C LEU A 161 -18.20 4.85 17.86
N GLU A 162 -17.87 5.91 18.60
CA GLU A 162 -18.74 7.08 18.74
C GLU A 162 -18.89 7.84 17.42
N ILE A 163 -17.82 7.96 16.63
CA ILE A 163 -17.90 8.49 15.26
C ILE A 163 -18.82 7.62 14.41
N ALA A 164 -18.67 6.28 14.46
CA ALA A 164 -19.48 5.35 13.68
C ALA A 164 -20.99 5.45 13.99
N LYS A 165 -21.36 5.76 15.24
CA LYS A 165 -22.76 5.93 15.64
C LYS A 165 -23.44 7.16 15.02
N VAL A 166 -22.66 8.18 14.66
CA VAL A 166 -23.18 9.48 14.21
C VAL A 166 -22.86 9.79 12.75
N HIS A 167 -21.84 9.13 12.19
CA HIS A 167 -21.41 9.28 10.81
C HIS A 167 -22.47 8.73 9.85
N GLN A 168 -22.73 9.47 8.77
CA GLN A 168 -23.75 9.13 7.78
C GLN A 168 -23.18 8.51 6.50
N GLY A 169 -21.86 8.54 6.34
CA GLY A 169 -21.15 7.95 5.22
C GLY A 169 -20.50 6.63 5.58
N GLU A 170 -19.41 6.32 4.89
CA GLU A 170 -18.61 5.13 5.11
C GLU A 170 -17.24 5.43 5.74
N PHE A 171 -16.60 4.37 6.24
CA PHE A 171 -15.18 4.37 6.51
C PHE A 171 -14.40 3.71 5.38
N ARG A 172 -13.19 4.21 5.10
CA ARG A 172 -12.27 3.62 4.13
C ARG A 172 -10.95 3.33 4.82
N ILE A 173 -10.53 2.06 4.81
CA ILE A 173 -9.23 1.64 5.33
C ILE A 173 -8.19 1.91 4.23
N THR A 174 -7.09 2.56 4.58
CA THR A 174 -6.03 2.89 3.61
C THR A 174 -4.98 1.79 3.54
N ALA A 175 -4.20 1.78 2.46
CA ALA A 175 -3.06 0.88 2.31
C ALA A 175 -1.88 1.23 3.26
N ASN A 176 -1.89 2.42 3.85
CA ASN A 176 -0.93 2.86 4.87
C ASN A 176 -1.43 2.63 6.30
N GLN A 177 -2.41 1.74 6.49
CA GLN A 177 -2.95 1.32 7.79
C GLN A 177 -3.74 2.40 8.55
N ASN A 178 -4.12 3.49 7.88
CA ASN A 178 -4.95 4.54 8.44
C ASN A 178 -6.44 4.33 8.13
N LEU A 179 -7.27 5.24 8.65
CA LEU A 179 -8.72 5.20 8.45
C LEU A 179 -9.25 6.57 7.99
N ILE A 180 -10.09 6.56 6.95
CA ILE A 180 -10.78 7.74 6.46
C ILE A 180 -12.23 7.71 6.91
N VAL A 181 -12.67 8.76 7.61
CA VAL A 181 -14.08 9.09 7.82
C VAL A 181 -14.57 9.82 6.58
N ALA A 182 -15.16 9.06 5.66
CA ALA A 182 -15.40 9.54 4.31
C ALA A 182 -16.81 10.09 4.12
N SER A 183 -16.95 11.09 3.25
CA SER A 183 -18.24 11.59 2.80
C SER A 183 -19.02 12.31 3.91
N VAL A 184 -18.31 13.09 4.74
CA VAL A 184 -18.86 13.90 5.84
C VAL A 184 -19.46 15.19 5.27
N PRO A 185 -20.75 15.47 5.48
CA PRO A 185 -21.35 16.76 5.17
C PRO A 185 -20.64 17.92 5.88
N GLU A 186 -20.56 19.09 5.25
CA GLU A 186 -19.82 20.24 5.80
C GLU A 186 -20.31 20.66 7.21
N ASP A 187 -21.62 20.60 7.46
CA ASP A 187 -22.25 20.91 8.73
C ASP A 187 -21.92 19.90 9.85
N GLN A 188 -21.49 18.68 9.50
CA GLN A 188 -21.10 17.64 10.45
C GLN A 188 -19.61 17.64 10.79
N LYS A 189 -18.77 18.40 10.07
CA LYS A 189 -17.30 18.40 10.27
C LYS A 189 -16.90 18.68 11.72
N ALA A 190 -17.48 19.72 12.33
CA ALA A 190 -17.15 20.13 13.69
C ALA A 190 -17.46 19.03 14.72
N ARG A 191 -18.57 18.31 14.54
CA ARG A 191 -18.97 17.21 15.42
C ARG A 191 -18.01 16.03 15.31
N ILE A 192 -17.69 15.61 14.09
CA ILE A 192 -16.79 14.48 13.83
C ILE A 192 -15.37 14.80 14.32
N GLU A 193 -14.88 16.01 14.02
CA GLU A 193 -13.57 16.46 14.47
C GLU A 193 -13.48 16.55 15.99
N LYS A 194 -14.53 17.03 16.67
CA LYS A 194 -14.56 17.05 18.13
C LYS A 194 -14.39 15.64 18.71
N LEU A 195 -15.17 14.67 18.22
CA LEU A 195 -15.06 13.27 18.66
C LEU A 195 -13.65 12.72 18.39
N ALA A 196 -13.09 12.99 17.21
CA ALA A 196 -11.76 12.53 16.85
C ALA A 196 -10.67 13.12 17.75
N ARG A 197 -10.73 14.43 18.05
CA ARG A 197 -9.78 15.12 18.94
C ARG A 197 -9.91 14.65 20.39
N ASP A 198 -11.14 14.59 20.91
CA ASP A 198 -11.42 14.17 22.30
C ASP A 198 -10.87 12.78 22.61
N HIS A 199 -10.80 11.90 21.60
CA HIS A 199 -10.34 10.51 21.77
C HIS A 199 -8.88 10.29 21.30
N GLY A 200 -8.16 11.35 20.92
CA GLY A 200 -6.75 11.28 20.53
C GLY A 200 -6.48 10.73 19.12
N LEU A 201 -7.50 10.68 18.25
CA LEU A 201 -7.39 10.22 16.85
C LEU A 201 -6.77 11.28 15.91
N MET A 202 -6.64 12.53 16.38
CA MET A 202 -6.07 13.65 15.63
C MET A 202 -4.89 14.29 16.37
N ASN A 203 -4.14 13.51 17.15
CA ASN A 203 -2.89 13.98 17.72
C ASN A 203 -1.91 14.26 16.58
N ALA A 204 -1.31 15.45 16.59
CA ALA A 204 -0.34 15.83 15.57
C ALA A 204 0.89 14.92 15.64
N VAL A 205 1.39 14.54 14.48
CA VAL A 205 2.60 13.73 14.30
C VAL A 205 3.45 14.35 13.20
N THR A 206 4.72 13.94 13.08
CA THR A 206 5.62 14.46 12.04
C THR A 206 5.30 13.84 10.67
N PRO A 207 5.66 14.52 9.56
CA PRO A 207 5.60 13.92 8.23
C PRO A 207 6.38 12.60 8.12
N GLN A 208 7.49 12.48 8.87
CA GLN A 208 8.26 11.25 8.96
C GLN A 208 7.43 10.09 9.51
N ARG A 209 6.66 10.32 10.57
CA ARG A 209 5.81 9.30 11.19
C ARG A 209 4.62 8.92 10.31
N GLU A 210 3.98 9.89 9.66
CA GLU A 210 2.90 9.66 8.69
C GLU A 210 3.34 8.78 7.51
N ASN A 211 4.62 8.86 7.14
CA ASN A 211 5.23 8.09 6.05
C ASN A 211 6.03 6.87 6.54
N SER A 212 5.76 6.42 7.77
CA SER A 212 6.38 5.25 8.38
C SER A 212 5.37 4.12 8.60
N MET A 213 5.77 2.88 8.36
CA MET A 213 4.87 1.72 8.50
C MET A 213 5.60 0.47 8.98
N ALA A 214 4.93 -0.39 9.73
CA ALA A 214 5.46 -1.69 10.08
C ALA A 214 4.43 -2.81 9.90
N CYS A 215 4.91 -4.03 9.68
CA CYS A 215 4.05 -5.21 9.78
C CYS A 215 3.85 -5.61 11.25
N VAL A 216 2.86 -6.47 11.51
CA VAL A 216 2.53 -6.91 12.88
C VAL A 216 3.72 -7.52 13.63
N SER A 217 4.41 -8.50 13.02
CA SER A 217 5.48 -9.26 13.68
C SER A 217 5.04 -9.90 15.01
N PHE A 218 5.88 -9.91 16.04
CA PHE A 218 5.52 -10.36 17.39
C PHE A 218 4.43 -9.48 18.01
N PRO A 219 3.58 -10.03 18.90
CA PRO A 219 3.62 -11.38 19.46
C PRO A 219 2.81 -12.42 18.68
N THR A 220 2.06 -12.03 17.65
CA THR A 220 1.08 -12.91 17.01
C THR A 220 1.56 -13.58 15.73
N CYS A 221 2.60 -13.06 15.07
CA CYS A 221 3.10 -13.65 13.84
C CYS A 221 4.05 -14.83 14.13
N PRO A 222 3.74 -16.06 13.68
CA PRO A 222 4.55 -17.24 13.98
C PRO A 222 5.87 -17.31 13.18
N LEU A 223 6.07 -16.41 12.21
CA LEU A 223 7.31 -16.34 11.43
C LEU A 223 8.02 -14.99 11.62
N ALA A 224 7.81 -14.33 12.74
CA ALA A 224 8.57 -13.14 13.10
C ALA A 224 10.02 -13.50 13.47
N MET A 225 11.00 -12.80 12.89
CA MET A 225 12.42 -12.92 13.28
C MET A 225 12.88 -11.75 14.16
N ALA A 226 12.27 -10.58 13.99
CA ALA A 226 12.54 -9.37 14.78
C ALA A 226 11.25 -8.56 14.96
N GLU A 227 11.20 -7.72 16.00
CA GLU A 227 10.10 -6.77 16.22
C GLU A 227 9.91 -5.84 15.01
N ALA A 228 8.67 -5.47 14.75
CA ALA A 228 8.34 -4.47 13.73
C ALA A 228 7.33 -3.46 14.30
N GLU A 229 6.06 -3.82 14.42
CA GLU A 229 5.00 -2.95 14.97
C GLU A 229 5.38 -2.34 16.33
N ARG A 230 5.79 -3.17 17.29
CA ARG A 230 6.15 -2.72 18.65
C ARG A 230 7.44 -1.92 18.71
N PHE A 231 8.30 -2.09 17.71
CA PHE A 231 9.58 -1.39 17.60
C PHE A 231 9.42 0.00 16.95
N LEU A 232 8.54 0.11 15.96
CA LEU A 232 8.40 1.28 15.10
C LEU A 232 8.25 2.60 15.87
N PRO A 233 7.38 2.74 16.90
CA PRO A 233 7.18 4.04 17.55
C PRO A 233 8.49 4.61 18.12
N SER A 234 9.21 3.81 18.91
CA SER A 234 10.49 4.22 19.51
C SER A 234 11.65 4.35 18.51
N PHE A 235 11.57 3.62 17.40
CA PHE A 235 12.53 3.77 16.30
C PHE A 235 12.34 5.11 15.60
N ILE A 236 11.09 5.48 15.30
CA ILE A 236 10.75 6.75 14.67
C ILE A 236 11.07 7.92 15.59
N ASP A 237 10.90 7.81 16.91
CA ASP A 237 11.38 8.84 17.85
C ASP A 237 12.88 9.18 17.65
N LYS A 238 13.70 8.15 17.41
CA LYS A 238 15.15 8.34 17.15
C LYS A 238 15.40 8.95 15.77
N VAL A 239 14.66 8.50 14.75
CA VAL A 239 14.77 9.06 13.39
C VAL A 239 14.39 10.54 13.39
N GLU A 240 13.29 10.90 14.03
CA GLU A 240 12.84 12.28 14.21
C GLU A 240 13.89 13.13 14.95
N GLY A 241 14.52 12.57 16.00
CA GLY A 241 15.65 13.22 16.67
C GLY A 241 16.84 13.50 15.74
N VAL A 242 17.16 12.58 14.82
CA VAL A 242 18.19 12.78 13.79
C VAL A 242 17.75 13.83 12.77
N MET A 243 16.51 13.79 12.29
CA MET A 243 16.00 14.74 11.32
C MET A 243 15.97 16.17 11.86
N SER A 244 15.52 16.32 13.12
CA SER A 244 15.54 17.59 13.82
C SER A 244 16.96 18.13 13.99
N LYS A 245 17.92 17.28 14.38
CA LYS A 245 19.34 17.65 14.47
C LYS A 245 19.91 18.18 13.14
N HIS A 246 19.39 17.69 12.01
CA HIS A 246 19.82 18.10 10.67
C HIS A 246 18.92 19.18 10.03
N GLY A 247 17.94 19.73 10.75
CA GLY A 247 17.10 20.83 10.26
C GLY A 247 16.11 20.42 9.17
N VAL A 248 15.73 19.14 9.11
CA VAL A 248 14.84 18.57 8.06
C VAL A 248 13.58 17.93 8.66
N SER A 249 13.06 18.48 9.76
CA SER A 249 11.88 17.93 10.47
C SER A 249 10.59 17.94 9.65
N ASP A 250 10.48 18.86 8.68
CA ASP A 250 9.31 18.99 7.80
C ASP A 250 9.40 18.08 6.57
N GLU A 251 10.54 17.43 6.36
CA GLU A 251 10.77 16.44 5.31
C GLU A 251 10.38 15.03 5.78
N HIS A 252 10.40 14.05 4.87
CA HIS A 252 10.19 12.66 5.22
C HIS A 252 11.01 11.69 4.36
N ILE A 253 11.33 10.55 4.94
CA ILE A 253 11.90 9.39 4.24
C ILE A 253 10.94 8.23 4.45
N VAL A 254 10.38 7.70 3.35
CA VAL A 254 9.47 6.53 3.43
C VAL A 254 10.20 5.36 4.08
N THR A 255 9.81 5.06 5.31
CA THR A 255 10.50 4.13 6.20
C THR A 255 9.57 2.98 6.55
N ARG A 256 10.03 1.76 6.33
CA ARG A 256 9.20 0.56 6.58
C ARG A 256 10.01 -0.51 7.31
N VAL A 257 9.41 -1.09 8.34
CA VAL A 257 10.01 -2.18 9.14
C VAL A 257 9.21 -3.46 8.96
N THR A 258 9.88 -4.55 8.60
CA THR A 258 9.24 -5.85 8.36
C THR A 258 9.89 -6.97 9.19
N ARG A 259 9.08 -7.99 9.49
CA ARG A 259 9.41 -9.13 10.38
C ARG A 259 10.42 -10.14 9.83
N LEU A 260 10.70 -10.08 8.52
CA LEU A 260 11.40 -11.06 7.68
C LEU A 260 12.11 -10.29 6.56
N PRO A 261 13.04 -10.90 5.81
CA PRO A 261 13.50 -10.30 4.56
C PRO A 261 12.35 -10.25 3.56
N GLU A 262 11.67 -9.13 3.55
CA GLU A 262 11.00 -8.66 2.35
C GLU A 262 11.86 -7.49 1.88
N ARG A 263 12.52 -7.66 0.73
CA ARG A 263 13.21 -6.52 0.12
C ARG A 263 12.12 -5.59 -0.36
N LEU A 264 11.90 -4.52 0.39
CA LEU A 264 10.94 -3.47 0.05
C LEU A 264 11.34 -2.67 -1.20
N ARG A 265 12.56 -2.85 -1.76
CA ARG A 265 12.99 -2.24 -3.03
C ARG A 265 14.04 -3.07 -3.78
N PRO A 266 13.99 -3.14 -5.13
CA PRO A 266 15.16 -3.25 -6.00
C PRO A 266 16.07 -2.02 -5.84
N ARG A 267 17.38 -2.13 -6.12
CA ARG A 267 18.39 -1.09 -5.85
C ARG A 267 18.13 0.27 -6.53
N ASP A 268 17.26 0.33 -7.53
CA ASP A 268 17.15 1.50 -8.42
C ASP A 268 16.19 2.59 -7.93
N ALA A 269 15.58 2.43 -6.75
CA ALA A 269 14.52 3.34 -6.25
C ALA A 269 14.87 4.14 -4.98
N GLY A 270 16.15 4.31 -4.62
CA GLY A 270 16.62 5.41 -3.73
C GLY A 270 15.98 5.59 -2.35
N GLY A 271 15.74 4.52 -1.55
CA GLY A 271 15.30 4.70 -0.15
C GLY A 271 15.80 3.62 0.80
N SER A 272 15.91 3.97 2.10
CA SER A 272 16.40 3.10 3.16
C SER A 272 15.31 2.15 3.66
N GLY A 273 15.68 0.89 3.91
CA GLY A 273 14.81 -0.11 4.53
C GLY A 273 15.67 -1.06 5.36
N THR A 274 15.29 -1.30 6.61
CA THR A 274 15.98 -2.20 7.53
C THR A 274 15.24 -3.53 7.60
N GLY A 275 15.91 -4.61 7.21
CA GLY A 275 15.43 -5.98 7.44
C GLY A 275 16.04 -6.51 8.74
N GLY A 276 15.22 -7.02 9.65
CA GLY A 276 15.70 -7.61 10.89
C GLY A 276 16.53 -8.87 10.64
N GLN A 277 17.76 -8.90 11.18
CA GLN A 277 18.59 -10.10 11.26
C GLN A 277 18.79 -10.47 12.73
N SER A 278 18.49 -11.71 13.09
CA SER A 278 18.99 -12.31 14.33
C SER A 278 20.24 -13.13 13.97
N ALA A 279 21.42 -12.65 14.37
CA ALA A 279 22.57 -13.53 14.48
C ALA A 279 22.32 -14.47 15.67
N GLY A 280 22.31 -15.77 15.43
CA GLY A 280 22.32 -16.76 16.52
C GLY A 280 23.60 -16.62 17.34
N PRO A 281 23.58 -16.94 18.65
CA PRO A 281 24.78 -16.91 19.48
C PRO A 281 25.79 -17.93 18.96
N LEU A 282 27.06 -17.51 18.87
CA LEU A 282 28.21 -18.41 18.84
C LEU A 282 28.40 -19.04 20.22
#